data_AF-A0A9P1ABD9-F1
#
_entry.id   AF-A0A9P1ABD9-F1
#
_cell.length_a   1.000
_cell.length_b   1.000
_cell.length_c   1.000
_cell.angle_alpha   90.00
_cell.angle_beta   90.00
_cell.angle_gamma   90.00
#
_symmetry.space_group_name_H-M   'P 1'
#
loop_
_entity.id
_entity.type
_entity.pdbx_description
1 polymer ?
#
loop_
_entity_poly.entity_id
_entity_poly.type
_entity_poly.pdbx_seq_one_letter_code
_entity_poly.pdbx_strand_id
1 'polypeptide(L)'
;MRTFLIALLFSVSDVRAGSVGMCRTECIEQNAQKIVRVHLKDDLVMAGLCSNKSDSSGSVVTPYVCHRNVGLWSLDELDEEGVAPFEKECPTPEQFSSELRATCRRFRRIRTARRKK
;
A
#
# COMPACT_ATOMS: atom_id res chain seq x y z
N MET A 1 23.04 -1.91 -47.30
CA MET A 1 22.75 -1.19 -46.03
C MET A 1 21.33 -1.57 -45.60
N ARG A 2 21.17 -2.25 -44.46
CA ARG A 2 19.86 -2.57 -43.87
C ARG A 2 19.92 -2.19 -42.39
N THR A 3 19.38 -1.02 -42.07
CA THR A 3 19.20 -0.53 -40.71
C THR A 3 18.03 -1.28 -40.07
N PHE A 4 18.33 -2.14 -39.10
CA PHE A 4 17.31 -2.75 -38.25
C PHE A 4 16.92 -1.75 -37.15
N LEU A 5 15.71 -1.19 -37.28
CA LEU A 5 15.04 -0.44 -36.22
C LEU A 5 14.54 -1.44 -35.18
N ILE A 6 15.24 -1.55 -34.05
CA ILE A 6 14.79 -2.34 -32.90
C ILE A 6 13.84 -1.46 -32.08
N ALA A 7 12.54 -1.72 -32.20
CA ALA A 7 11.53 -1.12 -31.34
C ALA A 7 11.57 -1.82 -29.96
N LEU A 8 12.12 -1.15 -28.95
CA LEU A 8 12.06 -1.59 -27.56
C LEU A 8 10.66 -1.34 -27.01
N LEU A 9 9.83 -2.37 -27.00
CA LEU A 9 8.55 -2.39 -26.28
C LEU A 9 8.83 -2.54 -24.79
N PHE A 10 8.86 -1.42 -24.06
CA PHE A 10 8.86 -1.45 -22.59
C PHE A 10 7.51 -1.97 -22.10
N SER A 11 7.48 -3.22 -21.66
CA SER A 11 6.31 -3.80 -21.00
C SER A 11 6.22 -3.23 -19.59
N VAL A 12 5.41 -2.19 -19.39
CA VAL A 12 5.02 -1.76 -18.04
C VAL A 12 4.15 -2.87 -17.48
N SER A 13 4.68 -3.61 -16.49
CA SER A 13 3.90 -4.64 -15.81
C SER A 13 2.94 -3.95 -14.84
N ASP A 14 1.66 -3.87 -15.22
CA ASP A 14 0.59 -3.47 -14.31
C ASP A 14 0.52 -4.45 -13.14
N VAL A 15 0.94 -4.00 -11.95
CA VAL A 15 0.66 -4.71 -10.70
C VAL A 15 -0.82 -4.55 -10.42
N ARG A 16 -1.64 -5.49 -10.88
CA ARG A 16 -3.09 -5.48 -10.60
C ARG A 16 -3.35 -5.59 -9.10
N ALA A 17 -4.38 -4.90 -8.63
CA ALA A 17 -5.02 -5.18 -7.35
C ALA A 17 -5.22 -6.68 -7.14
N GLY A 18 -4.87 -7.14 -5.94
CA GLY A 18 -4.88 -8.54 -5.57
C GLY A 18 -5.37 -8.73 -4.14
N SER A 19 -5.57 -9.99 -3.74
CA SER A 19 -5.85 -10.32 -2.35
C SER A 19 -4.96 -11.46 -1.90
N VAL A 20 -4.61 -11.44 -0.62
CA VAL A 20 -3.95 -12.57 0.06
C VAL A 20 -4.91 -13.06 1.13
N GLY A 21 -5.64 -14.13 0.82
CA GLY A 21 -6.82 -14.53 1.59
C GLY A 21 -7.89 -13.44 1.57
N MET A 22 -8.41 -13.06 2.74
CA MET A 22 -9.37 -11.98 2.91
C MET A 22 -8.73 -10.58 2.92
N CYS A 23 -7.40 -10.47 2.90
CA CYS A 23 -6.68 -9.19 2.89
C CYS A 23 -6.70 -8.58 1.48
N ARG A 24 -7.68 -7.70 1.26
CA ARG A 24 -7.97 -7.01 0.00
C ARG A 24 -7.14 -5.73 -0.14
N THR A 25 -6.35 -5.57 -1.21
CA THR A 25 -5.44 -4.42 -1.38
C THR A 25 -6.19 -3.11 -1.61
N GLU A 26 -7.31 -3.15 -2.32
CA GLU A 26 -8.17 -1.99 -2.56
C GLU A 26 -8.73 -1.37 -1.28
N CYS A 27 -8.84 -2.17 -0.22
CA CYS A 27 -9.35 -1.73 1.07
C CYS A 27 -8.33 -0.93 1.88
N ILE A 28 -7.04 -1.06 1.56
CA ILE A 28 -5.97 -0.35 2.25
C ILE A 28 -5.38 0.79 1.40
N GLU A 29 -5.33 0.67 0.07
CA GLU A 29 -4.75 1.69 -0.83
C GLU A 29 -5.63 2.96 -0.97
N GLN A 30 -6.94 2.89 -0.71
CA GLN A 30 -7.89 4.01 -0.59
C GLN A 30 -7.79 5.15 -1.65
N ASN A 31 -7.26 4.87 -2.85
CA ASN A 31 -7.01 5.84 -3.94
C ASN A 31 -6.06 6.99 -3.57
N ALA A 32 -5.25 6.86 -2.52
CA ALA A 32 -4.33 7.92 -2.07
C ALA A 32 -2.94 7.39 -1.69
N GLN A 33 -2.84 6.09 -1.41
CA GLN A 33 -1.62 5.44 -0.95
C GLN A 33 -1.41 4.17 -1.76
N LYS A 34 -0.16 3.80 -2.02
CA LYS A 34 0.18 2.57 -2.74
C LYS A 34 0.97 1.64 -1.85
N ILE A 35 0.69 0.35 -1.89
CA ILE A 35 1.54 -0.67 -1.28
C ILE A 35 2.85 -0.73 -2.06
N VAL A 36 3.97 -0.50 -1.38
CA VAL A 36 5.32 -0.55 -1.99
C VAL A 36 6.18 -1.68 -1.44
N ARG A 37 5.75 -2.33 -0.35
CA ARG A 37 6.37 -3.57 0.16
C ARG A 37 5.30 -4.48 0.76
N VAL A 38 5.50 -5.79 0.60
CA VAL A 38 4.64 -6.83 1.17
C VAL A 38 5.51 -7.93 1.77
N HIS A 39 5.20 -8.32 3.00
CA HIS A 39 5.81 -9.44 3.69
C HIS A 39 4.73 -10.37 4.22
N LEU A 40 4.93 -11.68 4.01
CA LEU A 40 4.01 -12.71 4.46
C LEU A 40 4.65 -13.46 5.62
N LYS A 41 3.94 -13.57 6.75
CA LYS A 41 4.39 -14.32 7.93
C LYS A 41 3.20 -15.03 8.56
N ASP A 42 3.25 -16.35 8.64
CA ASP A 42 2.16 -17.19 9.17
C ASP A 42 0.82 -16.86 8.51
N ASP A 43 -0.19 -16.43 9.28
CA ASP A 43 -1.50 -15.98 8.81
C ASP A 43 -1.59 -14.46 8.60
N LEU A 44 -0.47 -13.75 8.69
CA LEU A 44 -0.39 -12.30 8.55
C LEU A 44 0.11 -11.89 7.16
N VAL A 45 -0.43 -10.77 6.70
CA VAL A 45 -0.01 -10.01 5.53
C VAL A 45 0.42 -8.66 6.06
N MET A 46 1.71 -8.37 5.97
CA MET A 46 2.29 -7.09 6.35
C MET A 46 2.53 -6.29 5.07
N ALA A 47 2.09 -5.04 5.03
CA ALA A 47 2.19 -4.18 3.87
C ALA A 47 2.68 -2.79 4.29
N GLY A 48 3.64 -2.25 3.54
CA GLY A 48 4.06 -0.86 3.69
C GLY A 48 3.35 0.02 2.67
N LEU A 49 2.56 0.99 3.15
CA LEU A 49 1.88 1.96 2.30
C LEU A 49 2.68 3.26 2.19
N CYS A 50 2.96 3.64 0.96
CA CYS A 50 3.65 4.87 0.63
C CYS A 50 2.69 6.06 0.64
N SER A 51 3.12 7.17 1.24
CA SER A 51 2.51 8.48 1.10
C SER A 51 3.57 9.56 0.83
N ASN A 52 3.35 10.39 -0.19
CA ASN A 52 4.22 11.53 -0.50
C ASN A 52 4.18 12.55 0.64
N LYS A 53 5.33 13.14 0.97
CA LYS A 53 5.38 14.27 1.91
C LYS A 53 4.90 15.54 1.21
N SER A 54 4.25 16.43 1.95
CA SER A 54 3.78 17.72 1.43
C SER A 54 4.92 18.65 1.00
N ASP A 55 6.11 18.47 1.60
CA ASP A 55 7.27 19.35 1.41
C ASP A 55 8.23 18.85 0.30
N SER A 56 7.73 18.04 -0.64
CA SER A 56 8.45 17.45 -1.80
C SER A 56 9.78 16.72 -1.50
N SER A 57 10.11 16.49 -0.23
CA SER A 57 11.34 15.83 0.25
C SER A 57 11.26 14.28 0.25
N GLY A 58 10.59 13.73 -0.76
CA GLY A 58 10.33 12.30 -0.90
C GLY A 58 9.05 11.84 -0.18
N SER A 59 9.03 10.58 0.20
CA SER A 59 7.84 9.89 0.71
C SER A 59 8.11 9.23 2.05
N VAL A 60 7.06 8.68 2.65
CA VAL A 60 7.16 7.80 3.83
C VAL A 60 6.39 6.51 3.58
N VAL A 61 6.86 5.43 4.18
CA VAL A 61 6.19 4.13 4.20
C VAL A 61 5.66 3.89 5.60
N THR A 62 4.35 3.72 5.72
CA THR A 62 3.68 3.36 6.97
C THR A 62 3.35 1.87 6.94
N PRO A 63 3.70 1.10 7.98
CA PRO A 63 3.46 -0.34 8.01
C PRO A 63 2.03 -0.66 8.50
N TYR A 64 1.43 -1.66 7.88
CA TYR A 64 0.10 -2.17 8.15
C TYR A 64 0.13 -3.68 8.16
N VAL A 65 -0.76 -4.29 8.95
CA VAL A 65 -0.90 -5.74 9.05
C VAL A 65 -2.36 -6.14 8.86
N CYS A 66 -2.58 -7.29 8.24
CA CYS A 66 -3.89 -7.91 8.07
C CYS A 66 -3.80 -9.41 8.28
N HIS A 67 -4.75 -9.98 9.01
CA HIS A 67 -4.88 -11.43 9.15
C HIS A 67 -5.65 -12.02 7.95
N ARG A 68 -5.08 -13.01 7.27
CA ARG A 68 -5.60 -13.60 6.02
C ARG A 68 -7.00 -14.19 6.15
N ASN A 69 -7.36 -14.66 7.34
CA ASN A 69 -8.69 -15.24 7.62
C ASN A 69 -9.72 -14.20 8.14
N VAL A 70 -9.32 -12.94 8.34
CA VAL A 70 -10.20 -11.88 8.87
C VAL A 70 -10.43 -10.77 7.84
N GLY A 71 -9.38 -10.40 7.10
CA GLY A 71 -9.45 -9.37 6.06
C GLY A 71 -9.61 -7.94 6.57
N LEU A 72 -9.22 -7.69 7.83
CA LEU A 72 -9.19 -6.36 8.41
C LEU A 72 -7.75 -5.87 8.52
N TRP A 73 -7.46 -4.77 7.84
CA TRP A 73 -6.19 -4.07 7.96
C TRP A 73 -6.16 -3.21 9.23
N SER A 74 -5.00 -3.16 9.88
CA SER A 74 -4.65 -2.26 10.98
C SER A 74 -3.23 -1.74 10.82
N LEU A 75 -2.87 -0.66 11.54
CA LEU A 75 -1.47 -0.24 11.63
C LEU A 75 -0.65 -1.34 12.30
N ASP A 76 0.57 -1.56 11.83
CA ASP A 76 1.52 -2.45 12.49
C ASP A 76 2.40 -1.65 13.44
N GLU A 77 1.99 -1.56 14.71
CA GLU A 77 2.72 -0.83 15.75
C GLU A 77 3.97 -1.60 16.24
N LEU A 78 4.12 -2.87 15.85
CA LEU A 78 5.21 -3.73 16.25
C LEU A 78 6.27 -3.88 15.15
N ASP A 79 6.09 -3.21 14.01
CA ASP A 79 7.08 -3.16 12.94
C ASP A 79 8.36 -2.49 13.47
N GLU A 80 9.48 -3.21 13.41
CA GLU A 80 10.77 -2.74 13.95
C GLU A 80 11.26 -1.46 13.25
N GLU A 81 10.95 -1.30 11.97
CA GLU A 81 11.31 -0.14 11.16
C GLU A 81 10.32 1.03 11.37
N GLY A 82 9.05 0.71 11.66
CA GLY A 82 8.00 1.69 11.88
C GLY A 82 7.72 2.53 10.64
N VAL A 83 7.38 3.81 10.83
CA VAL A 83 7.22 4.74 9.69
C VAL A 83 8.60 5.15 9.19
N ALA A 84 8.94 4.70 7.99
CA ALA A 84 10.27 4.87 7.40
C ALA A 84 10.28 5.88 6.25
N PRO A 85 11.39 6.61 6.03
CA PRO A 85 11.54 7.42 4.83
C PRO A 85 11.60 6.53 3.57
N PHE A 86 11.02 7.03 2.49
CA PHE A 86 11.10 6.42 1.17
C PHE A 86 11.59 7.48 0.18
N GLU A 87 12.82 7.32 -0.30
CA GLU A 87 13.53 8.35 -1.08
C GLU A 87 12.91 8.62 -2.45
N LYS A 88 12.00 7.74 -2.91
CA LYS A 88 11.30 7.86 -4.18
C LYS A 88 9.91 8.43 -3.96
N GLU A 89 9.35 9.03 -5.01
CA GLU A 89 7.93 9.36 -5.04
C GLU A 89 7.10 8.08 -4.97
N CYS A 90 5.95 8.16 -4.31
CA CYS A 90 5.00 7.06 -4.31
C CYS A 90 4.49 6.81 -5.73
N PRO A 91 4.37 5.53 -6.14
CA PRO A 91 3.71 5.21 -7.39
C PRO A 91 2.29 5.75 -7.41
N THR A 92 1.80 6.05 -8.62
CA THR A 92 0.40 6.45 -8.82
C THR A 92 -0.52 5.36 -8.27
N PRO A 93 -1.43 5.69 -7.33
CA PRO A 93 -2.36 4.70 -6.77
C PRO A 93 -3.35 4.24 -7.84
N GLU A 94 -3.74 2.97 -7.76
CA GLU A 94 -4.84 2.45 -8.56
C GLU A 94 -6.15 3.15 -8.14
N GLN A 95 -7.01 3.41 -9.13
CA GLN A 95 -8.33 3.97 -8.88
C GLN A 95 -9.33 2.83 -8.69
N PHE A 96 -9.80 2.69 -7.46
CA PHE A 96 -10.90 1.80 -7.13
C PHE A 96 -12.23 2.55 -7.20
N SER A 97 -13.26 1.91 -7.76
CA SER A 97 -14.61 2.46 -7.77
C SER A 97 -15.13 2.69 -6.35
N SER A 98 -15.99 3.68 -6.18
CA SER A 98 -16.63 3.97 -4.89
C SER A 98 -17.42 2.77 -4.37
N GLU A 99 -18.08 2.03 -5.26
CA GLU A 99 -18.81 0.80 -4.96
C GLU A 99 -17.89 -0.28 -4.39
N LEU A 100 -16.74 -0.53 -5.04
CA LEU A 100 -15.77 -1.51 -4.57
C LEU A 100 -15.22 -1.12 -3.20
N ARG A 101 -14.87 0.15 -3.01
CA ARG A 101 -14.39 0.69 -1.73
C ARG A 101 -15.46 0.64 -0.64
N ALA A 102 -16.74 0.79 -0.98
CA ALA A 102 -17.84 0.70 -0.03
C ALA A 102 -18.00 -0.71 0.57
N THR A 103 -17.53 -1.75 -0.13
CA THR A 103 -17.52 -3.14 0.39
C THR A 103 -16.41 -3.40 1.41
N CYS A 104 -15.45 -2.48 1.56
CA CYS A 104 -14.35 -2.65 2.49
C CYS A 104 -14.80 -2.45 3.94
N ARG A 105 -14.38 -3.35 4.83
CA ARG A 105 -14.56 -3.15 6.27
C ARG A 105 -13.83 -1.88 6.68
N ARG A 106 -14.50 -1.01 7.44
CA ARG A 106 -13.91 0.26 7.87
C ARG A 106 -12.56 0.01 8.56
N PHE A 107 -11.52 0.58 7.99
CA PHE A 107 -10.20 0.65 8.60
C PHE A 107 -10.33 1.31 9.98
N ARG A 108 -10.09 0.55 11.05
CA ARG A 108 -10.02 1.12 12.41
C ARG A 108 -8.70 1.85 12.55
N ARG A 109 -8.69 3.12 12.13
CA ARG A 109 -7.68 4.06 12.60
C ARG A 109 -7.95 4.22 14.10
N ILE A 110 -7.22 3.51 14.95
CA ILE A 110 -7.25 3.79 16.39
C ILE A 110 -6.77 5.22 16.49
N ARG A 111 -7.70 6.17 16.70
CA ARG A 111 -7.34 7.52 17.09
C ARG A 111 -6.68 7.35 18.45
N THR A 112 -5.36 7.33 18.49
CA THR A 112 -4.63 7.62 19.72
C THR A 112 -5.14 8.97 20.19
N ALA A 113 -6.06 8.96 21.15
CA ALA A 113 -6.43 10.16 21.86
C ALA A 113 -5.12 10.71 22.41
N ARG A 114 -4.67 11.87 21.92
CA ARG A 114 -3.74 12.72 22.65
C ARG A 114 -4.42 13.10 23.96
N ARG A 115 -4.40 12.21 24.96
CA ARG A 115 -4.48 12.62 26.36
C ARG A 115 -3.12 13.22 26.67
N LYS A 116 -2.97 14.52 26.41
CA LYS A 116 -2.02 15.33 27.16
C LYS A 116 -2.38 15.12 28.63
N LYS A 117 -1.46 14.52 29.38
CA LYS A 117 -1.46 14.61 30.84
C LYS A 117 -0.62 15.82 31.21
#